data_AF-A0A094Q429-F1
#
_entry.id   AF-A0A094Q429-F1
#
_cell.length_a   1.000
_cell.length_b   1.000
_cell.length_c   1.000
_cell.angle_alpha   90.00
_cell.angle_beta   90.00
_cell.angle_gamma   90.00
#
_symmetry.space_group_name_H-M   'P 1'
#
loop_
_entity.id
_entity.type
_entity.pdbx_description
1 polymer ?
#
loop_
_entity_poly.entity_id
_entity_poly.type
_entity_poly.pdbx_seq_one_letter_code
_entity_poly.pdbx_strand_id
1 'polypeptide(L)'
;MRSRWLPLVLAVGLLAGCGAISDLVSSPDKKPEIDLKLSPLSGIPNGYNKPILVVKIDNISQARPHAGISAADLVYVEEIEGGYSRLAAVYSSTLPTSVGPVRSARITDISLLRQFGTPAFAYSGAQSKLRPVLDAEDFIDISNRVTGDGWFRDEVARYSPHNLMINPTRLIELAQEKGSVSTALRGFKFTNNPMPNGQLISSVTVKFRVTETKIIWNQTANGWNIFFDGDLETDSLTNKPVVAPTVIVQKVLNVPSVYKDSTGSFTPEQQLIGSGKALLLRNGRSLEVDWSRSLANEITKYSYAGKEINLSPGSVWIVLLDQDREIQQN
;
A
#
# COMPACT_ATOMS: atom_id res chain seq x y z
N MET A 1 39.49 32.31 -61.63
CA MET A 1 39.08 33.59 -62.25
C MET A 1 38.71 33.36 -63.71
N ARG A 2 37.40 33.27 -64.02
CA ARG A 2 36.73 33.99 -65.12
C ARG A 2 35.29 33.49 -65.21
N SER A 3 34.41 34.42 -64.88
CA SER A 3 32.96 34.34 -64.89
C SER A 3 32.42 34.32 -66.32
N ARG A 4 31.36 33.52 -66.54
CA ARG A 4 29.96 33.91 -66.83
C ARG A 4 29.72 34.50 -68.24
N TRP A 5 29.03 33.72 -69.10
CA TRP A 5 27.60 33.82 -69.50
C TRP A 5 27.30 35.01 -70.41
N LEU A 6 26.60 34.87 -71.54
CA LEU A 6 25.12 34.86 -71.78
C LEU A 6 24.95 34.86 -73.35
N PRO A 7 23.75 34.80 -74.01
CA PRO A 7 22.38 34.95 -73.50
C PRO A 7 21.23 34.14 -74.20
N LEU A 8 19.99 34.39 -73.69
CA LEU A 8 18.68 34.54 -74.39
C LEU A 8 18.06 33.30 -75.08
N VAL A 9 16.82 32.83 -74.80
CA VAL A 9 15.46 33.37 -75.13
C VAL A 9 14.56 32.11 -75.17
N LEU A 10 13.25 32.04 -74.85
CA LEU A 10 12.14 32.96 -74.68
C LEU A 10 11.12 32.29 -73.74
N ALA A 11 10.33 33.12 -73.06
CA ALA A 11 9.17 32.72 -72.28
C ALA A 11 7.94 32.39 -73.15
N VAL A 12 7.11 31.45 -72.69
CA VAL A 12 5.66 31.47 -72.90
C VAL A 12 4.99 31.14 -71.58
N GLY A 13 4.24 32.10 -71.04
CA GLY A 13 3.36 31.92 -69.90
C GLY A 13 1.96 31.54 -70.37
N LEU A 14 1.29 30.69 -69.60
CA LEU A 14 -0.16 30.62 -69.53
C LEU A 14 -0.56 30.33 -68.08
N LEU A 15 -1.49 31.15 -67.61
CA LEU A 15 -1.95 31.33 -66.25
C LEU A 15 -3.01 30.29 -65.84
N ALA A 16 -3.14 30.18 -64.52
CA ALA A 16 -4.33 29.89 -63.72
C ALA A 16 -4.53 28.44 -63.22
N GLY A 17 -4.52 28.32 -61.88
CA GLY A 17 -5.05 27.17 -61.15
C GLY A 17 -4.29 26.87 -59.85
N CYS A 18 -4.42 27.72 -58.83
CA CYS A 18 -4.01 27.37 -57.47
C CYS A 18 -4.84 26.19 -56.96
N GLY A 19 -4.21 25.04 -56.75
CA GLY A 19 -4.74 23.91 -56.01
C GLY A 19 -3.61 23.33 -55.17
N ALA A 20 -3.63 23.63 -53.87
CA ALA A 20 -2.60 23.24 -52.93
C ALA A 20 -2.44 21.72 -52.89
N ILE A 21 -1.28 21.22 -53.31
CA ILE A 21 -0.83 19.87 -53.03
C ILE A 21 -0.30 19.90 -51.59
N SER A 22 -1.20 19.77 -50.61
CA SER A 22 -0.84 19.78 -49.18
C SER A 22 -1.73 18.86 -48.32
N ASP A 23 -2.40 17.85 -48.89
CA ASP A 23 -3.28 16.95 -48.12
C ASP A 23 -2.89 15.46 -48.28
N LEU A 24 -1.61 15.14 -48.11
CA LEU A 24 -1.14 13.74 -47.98
C LEU A 24 -0.24 13.49 -46.77
N VAL A 25 -0.29 14.35 -45.76
CA VAL A 25 0.25 14.00 -44.43
C VAL A 25 -0.94 13.59 -43.56
N SER A 26 -1.25 12.30 -43.61
CA SER A 26 -2.09 11.63 -42.62
C SER A 26 -1.61 12.02 -41.22
N SER A 27 -2.52 12.50 -40.39
CA SER A 27 -2.29 12.74 -38.97
C SER A 27 -1.61 11.53 -38.32
N PRO A 28 -0.65 11.71 -37.39
CA PRO A 28 -0.10 10.59 -36.64
C PRO A 28 -1.25 9.92 -35.89
N ASP A 29 -1.41 8.63 -36.13
CA ASP A 29 -2.31 7.74 -35.40
C ASP A 29 -2.27 8.08 -33.91
N LYS A 30 -3.39 8.59 -33.40
CA LYS A 30 -3.60 8.72 -31.96
C LYS A 30 -3.69 7.29 -31.44
N LYS A 31 -2.54 6.73 -31.02
CA LYS A 31 -2.43 5.44 -30.34
C LYS A 31 -3.59 5.35 -29.34
N PRO A 32 -4.42 4.29 -29.36
CA PRO A 32 -5.53 4.18 -28.42
C PRO A 32 -4.97 4.35 -27.01
N GLU A 33 -5.38 5.43 -26.35
CA GLU A 33 -5.03 5.69 -24.97
C GLU A 33 -5.76 4.61 -24.17
N ILE A 34 -5.00 3.58 -23.77
CA ILE A 34 -5.54 2.52 -22.94
C ILE A 34 -5.95 3.19 -21.63
N ASP A 35 -7.25 3.29 -21.36
CA ASP A 35 -7.79 3.69 -20.07
C ASP A 35 -7.45 2.59 -19.05
N LEU A 36 -6.21 2.62 -18.57
CA LEU A 36 -5.73 1.78 -17.50
C LEU A 36 -6.42 2.26 -16.22
N LYS A 37 -7.59 1.69 -15.92
CA LYS A 37 -8.32 2.01 -14.68
C LYS A 37 -7.45 1.62 -13.47
N LEU A 38 -6.79 2.62 -12.88
CA LEU A 38 -5.78 2.44 -11.83
C LEU A 38 -6.43 2.07 -10.49
N SER A 39 -5.74 1.24 -9.70
CA SER A 39 -6.08 1.00 -8.28
C SER A 39 -6.07 2.32 -7.50
N PRO A 40 -7.15 2.68 -6.78
CA PRO A 40 -7.10 3.82 -5.88
C PRO A 40 -6.15 3.63 -4.68
N LEU A 41 -5.80 2.38 -4.34
CA LEU A 41 -4.95 2.08 -3.18
C LEU A 41 -3.46 2.06 -3.50
N SER A 42 -3.09 1.79 -4.75
CA SER A 42 -1.68 1.65 -5.18
C SER A 42 -1.34 2.36 -6.49
N GLY A 43 -2.30 2.81 -7.28
CA GLY A 43 -2.04 3.37 -8.62
C GLY A 43 -1.59 2.32 -9.65
N ILE A 44 -1.67 1.02 -9.33
CA ILE A 44 -1.35 -0.07 -10.25
C ILE A 44 -2.44 -0.22 -11.33
N PRO A 45 -2.09 -0.43 -12.61
CA PRO A 45 -3.06 -0.65 -13.68
C PRO A 45 -4.02 -1.81 -13.45
N ASN A 46 -5.25 -1.69 -13.95
CA ASN A 46 -6.32 -2.71 -13.88
C ASN A 46 -6.79 -3.08 -12.46
N GLY A 47 -6.42 -2.29 -11.45
CA GLY A 47 -6.81 -2.51 -10.05
C GLY A 47 -8.04 -1.72 -9.58
N TYR A 48 -8.67 -0.94 -10.45
CA TYR A 48 -9.88 -0.18 -10.10
C TYR A 48 -11.10 -1.09 -9.86
N ASN A 49 -11.93 -0.73 -8.87
CA ASN A 49 -13.20 -1.40 -8.57
C ASN A 49 -13.05 -2.92 -8.38
N LYS A 50 -11.97 -3.33 -7.69
CA LYS A 50 -11.71 -4.71 -7.30
C LYS A 50 -12.08 -4.93 -5.84
N PRO A 51 -12.54 -6.13 -5.44
CA PRO A 51 -12.86 -6.45 -4.05
C PRO A 51 -11.67 -6.25 -3.12
N ILE A 52 -11.92 -5.79 -1.90
CA ILE A 52 -10.89 -5.55 -0.90
C ILE A 52 -10.81 -6.75 0.06
N LEU A 53 -9.63 -7.35 0.17
CA LEU A 53 -9.24 -8.30 1.19
C LEU A 53 -8.25 -7.65 2.15
N VAL A 54 -8.57 -7.63 3.44
CA VAL A 54 -7.63 -7.26 4.51
C VAL A 54 -7.19 -8.52 5.24
N VAL A 55 -5.89 -8.69 5.43
CA VAL A 55 -5.30 -9.85 6.11
C VAL A 55 -4.48 -9.38 7.28
N LYS A 56 -4.77 -9.92 8.46
CA LYS A 56 -3.98 -9.68 9.67
C LYS A 56 -2.78 -10.62 9.70
N ILE A 57 -1.57 -10.11 9.56
CA ILE A 57 -0.36 -10.93 9.43
C ILE A 57 0.48 -10.81 10.71
N ASP A 58 1.01 -11.94 11.18
CA ASP A 58 2.04 -11.99 12.22
C ASP A 58 3.24 -11.15 11.78
N ASN A 59 4.03 -10.59 12.69
CA ASN A 59 5.29 -9.94 12.32
C ASN A 59 6.41 -10.28 13.30
N ILE A 60 6.29 -11.35 14.08
CA ILE A 60 7.43 -11.80 14.89
C ILE A 60 8.46 -12.51 14.02
N SER A 61 9.71 -12.61 14.48
CA SER A 61 10.80 -13.21 13.71
C SER A 61 10.51 -14.62 13.20
N GLN A 62 9.84 -15.47 14.00
CA GLN A 62 9.47 -16.84 13.62
C GLN A 62 8.41 -16.92 12.50
N ALA A 63 7.70 -15.82 12.23
CA ALA A 63 6.72 -15.76 11.17
C ALA A 63 7.30 -15.25 9.84
N ARG A 64 8.44 -14.56 9.91
CA ARG A 64 9.13 -13.98 8.75
C ARG A 64 10.01 -15.04 8.05
N PRO A 65 10.24 -14.94 6.73
CA PRO A 65 9.63 -13.98 5.80
C PRO A 65 8.13 -14.19 5.58
N HIS A 66 7.37 -13.15 5.27
CA HIS A 66 5.94 -13.29 4.97
C HIS A 66 5.70 -13.82 3.56
N ALA A 67 4.59 -14.55 3.36
CA ALA A 67 4.16 -14.98 2.04
C ALA A 67 3.22 -13.93 1.42
N GLY A 68 3.46 -13.55 0.16
CA GLY A 68 2.55 -12.73 -0.63
C GLY A 68 2.47 -11.26 -0.22
N ILE A 69 3.34 -10.80 0.67
CA ILE A 69 3.35 -9.41 1.15
C ILE A 69 3.71 -8.41 0.05
N SER A 70 4.49 -8.82 -0.97
CA SER A 70 4.87 -7.94 -2.09
C SER A 70 3.70 -7.63 -3.03
N ALA A 71 2.59 -8.39 -2.95
CA ALA A 71 1.40 -8.17 -3.75
C ALA A 71 0.39 -7.21 -3.10
N ALA A 72 0.61 -6.80 -1.85
CA ALA A 72 -0.30 -5.90 -1.13
C ALA A 72 -0.30 -4.50 -1.75
N ASP A 73 -1.48 -3.91 -1.92
CA ASP A 73 -1.64 -2.51 -2.33
C ASP A 73 -1.20 -1.57 -1.21
N LEU A 74 -1.54 -1.93 0.03
CA LEU A 74 -1.34 -1.13 1.22
C LEU A 74 -1.02 -2.03 2.42
N VAL A 75 -0.01 -1.66 3.20
CA VAL A 75 0.37 -2.39 4.42
C VAL A 75 0.46 -1.42 5.58
N TYR A 76 -0.25 -1.71 6.66
CA TYR A 76 -0.07 -1.03 7.94
C TYR A 76 0.85 -1.86 8.83
N VAL A 77 1.88 -1.23 9.41
CA VAL A 77 2.67 -1.79 10.52
C VAL A 77 2.16 -1.14 11.79
N GLU A 78 1.58 -1.94 12.70
CA GLU A 78 1.01 -1.45 13.96
C GLU A 78 1.72 -2.02 15.17
N GLU A 79 1.81 -1.23 16.25
CA GLU A 79 2.27 -1.71 17.56
C GLU A 79 1.14 -2.53 18.20
N ILE A 80 1.49 -3.66 18.80
CA ILE A 80 0.57 -4.53 19.54
C ILE A 80 1.08 -4.74 20.98
N GLU A 81 0.50 -5.71 21.69
CA GLU A 81 0.87 -5.99 23.09
C GLU A 81 2.37 -6.24 23.26
N GLY A 82 2.92 -5.81 24.40
CA GLY A 82 4.37 -5.91 24.68
C GLY A 82 5.25 -5.00 23.82
N GLY A 83 4.66 -4.24 22.88
CA GLY A 83 5.34 -3.39 21.91
C GLY A 83 6.03 -4.16 20.77
N TYR A 84 5.52 -5.37 20.51
CA TYR A 84 5.73 -6.06 19.24
C TYR A 84 4.96 -5.34 18.12
N SER A 85 5.17 -5.74 16.88
CA SER A 85 4.38 -5.26 15.75
C SER A 85 3.60 -6.38 15.07
N ARG A 86 2.56 -6.00 14.32
CA ARG A 86 1.84 -6.85 13.36
C ARG A 86 1.52 -6.05 12.10
N LEU A 87 1.20 -6.75 11.02
CA LEU A 87 0.82 -6.13 9.77
C LEU A 87 -0.68 -6.26 9.51
N ALA A 88 -1.31 -5.23 8.96
CA ALA A 88 -2.59 -5.35 8.28
C ALA A 88 -2.36 -5.05 6.80
N ALA A 89 -2.36 -6.10 5.97
CA ALA A 89 -2.11 -6.01 4.54
C ALA A 89 -3.43 -6.00 3.76
N VAL A 90 -3.57 -5.05 2.85
CA VAL A 90 -4.75 -4.82 2.02
C VAL A 90 -4.43 -5.22 0.59
N TYR A 91 -5.26 -6.10 0.04
CA TYR A 91 -5.15 -6.64 -1.31
C TYR A 91 -6.41 -6.31 -2.09
N SER A 92 -6.23 -5.70 -3.27
CA SER A 92 -7.31 -5.35 -4.20
C SER A 92 -6.85 -5.47 -5.65
N SER A 93 -5.69 -4.91 -6.02
CA SER A 93 -5.21 -4.96 -7.41
C SER A 93 -4.77 -6.35 -7.83
N THR A 94 -4.12 -7.07 -6.91
CA THR A 94 -3.49 -8.36 -7.16
C THR A 94 -3.70 -9.27 -5.96
N LEU A 95 -4.15 -10.50 -6.20
CA LEU A 95 -4.20 -11.55 -5.17
C LEU A 95 -3.03 -12.51 -5.40
N PRO A 96 -2.13 -12.70 -4.42
CA PRO A 96 -1.05 -13.69 -4.51
C PRO A 96 -1.61 -15.12 -4.37
N THR A 97 -0.79 -16.15 -4.60
CA THR A 97 -1.22 -17.55 -4.43
C THR A 97 -1.43 -17.94 -2.97
N SER A 98 -0.78 -17.25 -2.04
CA SER A 98 -0.89 -17.46 -0.60
C SER A 98 -0.58 -16.17 0.17
N VAL A 99 -1.16 -16.01 1.36
CA VAL A 99 -0.81 -14.94 2.31
C VAL A 99 -0.64 -15.49 3.72
N GLY A 100 0.34 -14.97 4.46
CA GLY A 100 0.48 -15.25 5.89
C GLY A 100 1.93 -15.11 6.37
N PRO A 101 2.21 -15.54 7.62
CA PRO A 101 1.28 -16.20 8.54
C PRO A 101 0.20 -15.27 9.11
N VAL A 102 -1.05 -15.74 9.14
CA VAL A 102 -2.21 -14.97 9.59
C VAL A 102 -2.39 -15.05 11.11
N ARG A 103 -2.69 -13.92 11.74
CA ARG A 103 -2.73 -13.74 13.20
C ARG A 103 -3.91 -12.95 13.69
N SER A 104 -3.92 -12.77 15.01
CA SER A 104 -5.08 -12.29 15.73
C SER A 104 -5.34 -10.80 15.52
N ALA A 105 -6.62 -10.48 15.33
CA ALA A 105 -7.11 -9.12 15.23
C ALA A 105 -6.97 -8.36 16.57
N ARG A 106 -6.93 -7.03 16.46
CA ARG A 106 -6.81 -6.04 17.53
C ARG A 106 -7.81 -4.91 17.33
N ILE A 107 -8.03 -4.14 18.38
CA ILE A 107 -8.98 -3.01 18.37
C ILE A 107 -8.64 -1.97 17.30
N THR A 108 -7.34 -1.73 17.04
CA THR A 108 -6.87 -0.83 15.97
C THR A 108 -7.34 -1.28 14.59
N ASP A 109 -7.44 -2.59 14.33
CA ASP A 109 -7.88 -3.13 13.04
C ASP A 109 -9.28 -2.64 12.67
N ILE A 110 -10.18 -2.44 13.65
CA ILE A 110 -11.52 -1.93 13.42
C ILE A 110 -11.46 -0.53 12.79
N SER A 111 -10.64 0.36 13.36
CA SER A 111 -10.45 1.71 12.84
C SER A 111 -9.81 1.71 11.46
N LEU A 112 -8.94 0.73 11.17
CA LEU A 112 -8.36 0.53 9.84
C LEU A 112 -9.40 0.05 8.82
N LEU A 113 -10.26 -0.90 9.18
CA LEU A 113 -11.22 -1.52 8.26
C LEU A 113 -12.29 -0.54 7.77
N ARG A 114 -12.77 0.34 8.65
CA ARG A 114 -13.89 1.26 8.36
C ARG A 114 -13.67 2.17 7.15
N GLN A 115 -12.41 2.49 6.77
CA GLN A 115 -12.14 3.29 5.57
C GLN A 115 -12.41 2.56 4.25
N PHE A 116 -12.63 1.25 4.30
CA PHE A 116 -12.80 0.38 3.13
C PHE A 116 -14.27 -0.04 2.92
N GLY A 117 -15.23 0.56 3.63
CA GLY A 117 -16.62 0.12 3.62
C GLY A 117 -16.76 -1.22 4.31
N THR A 118 -17.26 -2.22 3.58
CA THR A 118 -17.44 -3.63 4.01
C THR A 118 -16.40 -4.54 3.35
N PRO A 119 -15.10 -4.49 3.72
CA PRO A 119 -14.08 -5.36 3.14
C PRO A 119 -14.24 -6.81 3.61
N ALA A 120 -13.60 -7.76 2.93
CA ALA A 120 -13.38 -9.08 3.49
C ALA A 120 -12.21 -9.04 4.48
N PHE A 121 -12.35 -9.62 5.67
CA PHE A 121 -11.30 -9.57 6.70
C PHE A 121 -10.90 -10.97 7.18
N ALA A 122 -9.64 -11.34 6.91
CA ALA A 122 -9.03 -12.60 7.33
C ALA A 122 -8.11 -12.38 8.53
N TYR A 123 -8.43 -13.03 9.64
CA TYR A 123 -7.65 -13.00 10.88
C TYR A 123 -7.75 -14.35 11.61
N SER A 124 -6.78 -14.66 12.47
CA SER A 124 -6.73 -15.91 13.24
C SER A 124 -6.86 -15.64 14.73
N GLY A 125 -8.12 -15.61 15.17
CA GLY A 125 -8.50 -15.38 16.56
C GLY A 125 -8.47 -13.91 16.98
N ALA A 126 -9.05 -13.65 18.13
CA ALA A 126 -9.02 -12.38 18.83
C ALA A 126 -9.22 -12.65 20.31
N GLN A 127 -8.82 -11.70 21.16
CA GLN A 127 -9.11 -11.79 22.59
C GLN A 127 -10.63 -11.93 22.78
N SER A 128 -11.08 -12.81 23.69
CA SER A 128 -12.49 -13.17 23.82
C SER A 128 -13.42 -11.96 24.05
N LYS A 129 -12.96 -10.92 24.76
CA LYS A 129 -13.73 -9.69 24.99
C LYS A 129 -13.85 -8.79 23.75
N LEU A 130 -12.92 -8.90 22.79
CA LEU A 130 -12.94 -8.13 21.55
C LEU A 130 -13.87 -8.77 20.50
N ARG A 131 -14.12 -10.09 20.57
CA ARG A 131 -14.90 -10.81 19.56
C ARG A 131 -16.30 -10.22 19.33
N PRO A 132 -17.11 -9.92 20.36
CA PRO A 132 -18.43 -9.32 20.13
C PRO A 132 -18.37 -7.93 19.49
N VAL A 133 -17.26 -7.20 19.68
CA VAL A 133 -17.06 -5.90 19.04
C VAL A 133 -16.71 -6.10 17.56
N LEU A 134 -15.83 -7.06 17.24
CA LEU A 134 -15.56 -7.43 15.85
C LEU A 134 -16.81 -7.94 15.11
N ASP A 135 -17.62 -8.78 15.76
CA ASP A 135 -18.86 -9.31 15.18
C ASP A 135 -19.90 -8.21 14.88
N ALA A 136 -19.76 -7.02 15.47
CA ALA A 136 -20.67 -5.88 15.27
C ALA A 136 -20.18 -4.87 14.21
N GLU A 137 -18.98 -5.05 13.66
CA GLU A 137 -18.43 -4.16 12.63
C GLU A 137 -18.88 -4.54 11.22
N ASP A 138 -18.83 -3.55 10.32
CA ASP A 138 -19.24 -3.71 8.93
C ASP A 138 -18.07 -4.26 8.08
N PHE A 139 -17.78 -5.57 8.21
CA PHE A 139 -16.87 -6.31 7.35
C PHE A 139 -17.36 -7.75 7.16
N ILE A 140 -16.92 -8.42 6.10
CA ILE A 140 -17.21 -9.84 5.89
C ILE A 140 -16.19 -10.70 6.65
N ASP A 141 -16.59 -11.31 7.77
CA ASP A 141 -15.73 -12.21 8.55
C ASP A 141 -15.45 -13.51 7.78
N ILE A 142 -14.19 -13.66 7.35
CA ILE A 142 -13.62 -14.86 6.71
C ILE A 142 -12.48 -15.43 7.55
N SER A 143 -12.47 -15.17 8.87
CA SER A 143 -11.55 -15.79 9.81
C SER A 143 -11.66 -17.31 9.82
N ASN A 144 -10.60 -17.96 10.29
CA ASN A 144 -10.53 -19.41 10.45
C ASN A 144 -11.54 -19.98 11.46
N ARG A 145 -12.24 -19.11 12.22
CA ARG A 145 -13.39 -19.48 13.06
C ARG A 145 -14.65 -19.69 12.24
N VAL A 146 -14.82 -18.93 11.16
CA VAL A 146 -16.05 -18.91 10.36
C VAL A 146 -15.94 -19.85 9.15
N THR A 147 -14.75 -20.04 8.58
CA THR A 147 -14.51 -21.02 7.52
C THR A 147 -13.12 -21.64 7.64
N GLY A 148 -13.01 -22.94 7.38
CA GLY A 148 -11.73 -23.62 7.19
C GLY A 148 -11.28 -23.68 5.72
N ASP A 149 -12.21 -23.52 4.78
CA ASP A 149 -11.90 -23.49 3.35
C ASP A 149 -11.12 -22.21 3.01
N GLY A 150 -10.08 -22.34 2.18
CA GLY A 150 -9.10 -21.30 1.92
C GLY A 150 -8.04 -21.12 3.02
N TRP A 151 -8.06 -21.89 4.11
CA TRP A 151 -7.04 -21.85 5.16
C TRP A 151 -6.18 -23.13 5.16
N PHE A 152 -4.88 -23.00 5.40
CA PHE A 152 -3.97 -24.15 5.50
C PHE A 152 -2.78 -23.86 6.41
N ARG A 153 -2.01 -24.91 6.76
CA ARG A 153 -0.78 -24.76 7.53
C ARG A 153 0.44 -25.04 6.68
N ASP A 154 1.42 -24.15 6.74
CA ASP A 154 2.76 -24.38 6.19
C ASP A 154 3.62 -25.09 7.24
N GLU A 155 3.40 -26.40 7.40
CA GLU A 155 4.08 -27.23 8.40
C GLU A 155 5.53 -27.56 8.03
N VAL A 156 5.95 -27.27 6.80
CA VAL A 156 7.31 -27.51 6.33
C VAL A 156 8.23 -26.35 6.72
N ALA A 157 7.79 -25.11 6.48
CA ALA A 157 8.65 -23.95 6.71
C ALA A 157 8.51 -23.36 8.11
N ARG A 158 7.37 -23.54 8.80
CA ARG A 158 7.05 -22.84 10.05
C ARG A 158 6.35 -23.72 11.08
N TYR A 159 6.57 -23.42 12.36
CA TYR A 159 5.89 -24.07 13.48
C TYR A 159 4.63 -23.32 13.91
N SER A 160 3.65 -24.06 14.43
CA SER A 160 2.50 -23.47 15.10
C SER A 160 2.97 -22.61 16.29
N PRO A 161 2.39 -21.42 16.53
CA PRO A 161 1.21 -20.88 15.84
C PRO A 161 1.54 -19.91 14.68
N HIS A 162 2.79 -19.87 14.20
CA HIS A 162 3.29 -18.95 13.16
C HIS A 162 3.22 -19.56 11.75
N ASN A 163 2.34 -20.53 11.52
CA ASN A 163 2.30 -21.30 10.27
C ASN A 163 0.94 -21.32 9.57
N LEU A 164 -0.02 -20.54 10.04
CA LEU A 164 -1.36 -20.52 9.45
C LEU A 164 -1.39 -19.56 8.26
N MET A 165 -1.75 -20.07 7.09
CA MET A 165 -1.73 -19.36 5.81
C MET A 165 -3.14 -19.36 5.19
N ILE A 166 -3.34 -18.52 4.18
CA ILE A 166 -4.59 -18.44 3.43
C ILE A 166 -4.38 -18.48 1.92
N ASN A 167 -5.37 -18.99 1.19
CA ASN A 167 -5.57 -18.77 -0.24
C ASN A 167 -6.49 -17.54 -0.41
N PRO A 168 -5.96 -16.38 -0.81
CA PRO A 168 -6.74 -15.14 -0.84
C PRO A 168 -7.83 -15.15 -1.91
N THR A 169 -7.63 -15.81 -3.05
CA THR A 169 -8.65 -15.95 -4.10
C THR A 169 -9.86 -16.68 -3.55
N ARG A 170 -9.65 -17.84 -2.90
CA ARG A 170 -10.74 -18.63 -2.35
C ARG A 170 -11.49 -17.88 -1.24
N LEU A 171 -10.78 -17.14 -0.39
CA LEU A 171 -11.42 -16.38 0.67
C LEU A 171 -12.24 -15.19 0.15
N ILE A 172 -11.81 -14.54 -0.93
CA ILE A 172 -12.63 -13.49 -1.58
C ILE A 172 -13.92 -14.08 -2.17
N GLU A 173 -13.85 -15.23 -2.84
CA GLU A 173 -15.06 -15.92 -3.34
C GLU A 173 -16.04 -16.21 -2.20
N LEU A 174 -15.56 -16.82 -1.12
CA LEU A 174 -16.38 -17.11 0.06
C LEU A 174 -16.95 -15.84 0.72
N ALA A 175 -16.19 -14.74 0.71
CA ALA A 175 -16.69 -13.47 1.22
C ALA A 175 -17.84 -12.92 0.35
N GLN A 176 -17.72 -13.04 -0.97
CA GLN A 176 -18.76 -12.61 -1.93
C GLN A 176 -20.01 -13.50 -1.89
N GLU A 177 -19.86 -14.79 -1.57
CA GLU A 177 -20.98 -15.68 -1.30
C GLU A 177 -21.76 -15.28 -0.03
N LYS A 178 -21.06 -14.77 0.99
CA LYS A 178 -21.67 -14.32 2.25
C LYS A 178 -22.32 -12.95 2.17
N GLY A 179 -21.82 -12.05 1.31
CA GLY A 179 -22.30 -10.68 1.25
C GLY A 179 -21.59 -9.82 0.21
N SER A 180 -21.99 -8.55 0.13
CA SER A 180 -21.41 -7.59 -0.80
C SER A 180 -20.06 -7.08 -0.28
N VAL A 181 -18.97 -7.64 -0.78
CA VAL A 181 -17.61 -7.16 -0.49
C VAL A 181 -17.39 -5.82 -1.18
N SER A 182 -17.03 -4.80 -0.40
CA SER A 182 -16.69 -3.48 -0.92
C SER A 182 -15.47 -3.50 -1.84
N THR A 183 -15.49 -2.63 -2.82
CA THR A 183 -14.43 -2.51 -3.82
C THR A 183 -13.59 -1.25 -3.61
N ALA A 184 -12.33 -1.28 -4.06
CA ALA A 184 -11.45 -0.12 -4.03
C ALA A 184 -11.92 0.94 -5.04
N LEU A 185 -12.70 1.91 -4.54
CA LEU A 185 -13.22 3.05 -5.30
C LEU A 185 -12.56 4.39 -4.90
N ARG A 186 -11.97 4.44 -3.70
CA ARG A 186 -11.35 5.63 -3.11
C ARG A 186 -10.02 5.24 -2.49
N GLY A 187 -9.08 6.18 -2.48
CA GLY A 187 -7.75 5.96 -1.96
C GLY A 187 -6.87 7.17 -2.20
N PHE A 188 -5.61 6.94 -2.53
CA PHE A 188 -4.61 7.98 -2.70
C PHE A 188 -4.55 8.47 -4.15
N LYS A 189 -3.87 9.61 -4.35
CA LYS A 189 -3.48 10.10 -5.66
C LYS A 189 -2.05 9.70 -5.95
N PHE A 190 -1.75 9.34 -7.20
CA PHE A 190 -0.43 8.82 -7.57
C PHE A 190 0.23 9.67 -8.66
N THR A 191 1.55 9.71 -8.64
CA THR A 191 2.35 10.37 -9.67
C THR A 191 3.74 9.76 -9.78
N ASN A 192 4.27 9.72 -11.00
CA ASN A 192 5.68 9.41 -11.24
C ASN A 192 6.58 10.66 -11.14
N ASN A 193 6.00 11.84 -10.92
CA ASN A 193 6.76 13.06 -10.76
C ASN A 193 7.59 13.00 -9.47
N PRO A 194 8.83 13.51 -9.46
CA PRO A 194 9.65 13.55 -8.26
C PRO A 194 8.95 14.28 -7.10
N MET A 195 9.23 13.85 -5.87
CA MET A 195 8.73 14.52 -4.68
C MET A 195 9.21 15.98 -4.60
N PRO A 196 8.31 16.97 -4.47
CA PRO A 196 8.72 18.34 -4.24
C PRO A 196 9.30 18.50 -2.83
N ASN A 197 10.36 19.28 -2.69
CA ASN A 197 10.93 19.72 -1.41
C ASN A 197 11.38 18.61 -0.44
N GLY A 198 11.55 17.37 -0.91
CA GLY A 198 12.03 16.27 -0.08
C GLY A 198 13.55 16.35 0.17
N GLN A 199 13.96 16.09 1.41
CA GLN A 199 15.36 15.94 1.81
C GLN A 199 15.89 14.59 1.35
N LEU A 200 17.09 14.54 0.76
CA LEU A 200 17.76 13.28 0.46
C LEU A 200 18.13 12.56 1.76
N ILE A 201 17.74 11.29 1.85
CA ILE A 201 18.06 10.43 2.98
C ILE A 201 18.35 9.01 2.47
N SER A 202 19.14 8.27 3.23
CA SER A 202 19.49 6.88 2.95
C SER A 202 18.62 5.90 3.73
N SER A 203 18.16 6.28 4.93
CA SER A 203 17.36 5.40 5.77
C SER A 203 16.51 6.14 6.81
N VAL A 204 15.46 5.45 7.25
CA VAL A 204 14.65 5.81 8.41
C VAL A 204 14.51 4.59 9.31
N THR A 205 14.63 4.78 10.62
CA THR A 205 14.41 3.75 11.63
C THR A 205 13.28 4.16 12.55
N VAL A 206 12.30 3.27 12.70
CA VAL A 206 11.15 3.41 13.59
C VAL A 206 11.25 2.35 14.69
N LYS A 207 11.34 2.78 15.94
CA LYS A 207 11.49 1.89 17.10
C LYS A 207 10.19 1.79 17.90
N PHE A 208 9.63 0.59 17.93
CA PHE A 208 8.64 0.20 18.94
C PHE A 208 9.36 -0.16 20.24
N ARG A 209 8.62 -0.62 21.27
CA ARG A 209 9.25 -0.94 22.56
C ARG A 209 10.23 -2.12 22.43
N VAL A 210 9.85 -3.15 21.68
CA VAL A 210 10.67 -4.37 21.53
C VAL A 210 11.03 -4.67 20.07
N THR A 211 10.25 -4.17 19.10
CA THR A 211 10.55 -4.35 17.67
C THR A 211 11.04 -3.09 16.99
N GLU A 212 11.74 -3.24 15.87
CA GLU A 212 12.19 -2.15 15.01
C GLU A 212 11.74 -2.36 13.57
N THR A 213 11.33 -1.29 12.89
CA THR A 213 11.15 -1.24 11.44
C THR A 213 12.15 -0.27 10.85
N LYS A 214 13.08 -0.77 10.04
CA LYS A 214 14.08 0.05 9.35
C LYS A 214 13.80 0.05 7.85
N ILE A 215 13.89 1.22 7.25
CA ILE A 215 13.51 1.51 5.87
C ILE A 215 14.75 2.07 5.18
N ILE A 216 15.27 1.38 4.17
CA ILE A 216 16.53 1.73 3.50
C ILE A 216 16.28 1.98 2.02
N TRP A 217 16.78 3.10 1.51
CA TRP A 217 16.64 3.43 0.09
C TRP A 217 17.46 2.46 -0.76
N ASN A 218 16.83 1.89 -1.78
CA ASN A 218 17.47 1.06 -2.79
C ASN A 218 17.37 1.74 -4.15
N GLN A 219 18.49 2.32 -4.58
CA GLN A 219 18.56 3.05 -5.83
C GLN A 219 18.31 2.16 -7.06
N THR A 220 18.83 0.92 -7.05
CA THR A 220 18.66 -0.03 -8.17
C THR A 220 17.21 -0.45 -8.33
N ALA A 221 16.51 -0.71 -7.21
CA ALA A 221 15.11 -1.08 -7.22
C ALA A 221 14.15 0.12 -7.29
N ASN A 222 14.69 1.35 -7.20
CA ASN A 222 13.93 2.61 -7.15
C ASN A 222 12.81 2.60 -6.09
N GLY A 223 13.12 2.11 -4.90
CA GLY A 223 12.17 1.99 -3.79
C GLY A 223 12.86 1.75 -2.46
N TRP A 224 12.07 1.53 -1.43
CA TRP A 224 12.55 1.31 -0.07
C TRP A 224 12.51 -0.18 0.28
N ASN A 225 13.65 -0.73 0.67
CA ASN A 225 13.70 -2.03 1.32
C ASN A 225 13.22 -1.89 2.77
N ILE A 226 12.40 -2.84 3.20
CA ILE A 226 11.88 -2.91 4.58
C ILE A 226 12.69 -3.95 5.35
N PHE A 227 13.05 -3.61 6.58
CA PHE A 227 13.73 -4.49 7.52
C PHE A 227 12.93 -4.55 8.81
N PHE A 228 12.80 -5.74 9.37
CA PHE A 228 12.20 -5.96 10.68
C PHE A 228 13.23 -6.56 11.62
N ASP A 229 13.47 -5.89 12.74
CA ASP A 229 14.41 -6.32 13.78
C ASP A 229 15.83 -6.64 13.27
N GLY A 230 16.27 -5.91 12.23
CA GLY A 230 17.58 -6.08 11.59
C GLY A 230 17.60 -6.99 10.36
N ASP A 231 16.55 -7.80 10.15
CA ASP A 231 16.46 -8.72 9.02
C ASP A 231 15.78 -8.07 7.82
N LEU A 232 16.33 -8.26 6.62
CA LEU A 232 15.71 -7.79 5.37
C LEU A 232 14.42 -8.58 5.12
N GLU A 233 13.31 -7.87 4.95
CA GLU A 233 12.05 -8.48 4.58
C GLU A 233 12.13 -8.99 3.13
N THR A 234 11.84 -10.27 2.96
CA THR A 234 11.71 -10.94 1.65
C THR A 234 10.33 -11.56 1.56
N ASP A 235 9.79 -11.70 0.35
CA ASP A 235 8.53 -12.42 0.15
C ASP A 235 8.81 -13.89 -0.12
N SER A 236 8.32 -14.78 0.75
CA SER A 236 8.62 -16.22 0.66
C SER A 236 8.07 -16.89 -0.60
N LEU A 237 7.13 -16.26 -1.33
CA LEU A 237 6.63 -16.79 -2.60
C LEU A 237 7.55 -16.47 -3.78
N THR A 238 8.33 -15.39 -3.67
CA THR A 238 9.20 -14.92 -4.75
C THR A 238 10.68 -15.04 -4.44
N ASN A 239 11.03 -15.20 -3.16
CA ASN A 239 12.39 -15.14 -2.62
C ASN A 239 13.12 -13.83 -2.98
N LYS A 240 12.37 -12.74 -3.16
CA LYS A 240 12.91 -11.41 -3.48
C LYS A 240 12.68 -10.45 -2.31
N PRO A 241 13.57 -9.45 -2.14
CA PRO A 241 13.35 -8.37 -1.19
C PRO A 241 12.02 -7.64 -1.45
N VAL A 242 11.33 -7.29 -0.37
CA VAL A 242 10.19 -6.36 -0.44
C VAL A 242 10.71 -4.96 -0.76
N VAL A 243 10.13 -4.33 -1.77
CA VAL A 243 10.47 -2.97 -2.20
C VAL A 243 9.20 -2.13 -2.25
N ALA A 244 9.13 -1.11 -1.39
CA ALA A 244 8.00 -0.19 -1.31
C ALA A 244 8.34 1.15 -1.99
N PRO A 245 7.62 1.59 -3.03
CA PRO A 245 7.85 2.91 -3.64
C PRO A 245 7.51 4.08 -2.71
N THR A 246 6.57 3.85 -1.78
CA THR A 246 6.13 4.82 -0.78
C THR A 246 6.09 4.17 0.61
N VAL A 247 6.74 4.81 1.58
CA VAL A 247 6.60 4.48 3.01
C VAL A 247 6.20 5.75 3.76
N ILE A 248 5.28 5.64 4.71
CA ILE A 248 4.80 6.75 5.54
C ILE A 248 4.95 6.35 6.99
N VAL A 249 5.69 7.12 7.78
CA VAL A 249 5.70 6.97 9.23
C VAL A 249 4.65 7.93 9.79
N GLN A 250 3.48 7.42 10.16
CA GLN A 250 2.36 8.24 10.63
C GLN A 250 2.36 8.30 12.16
N LYS A 251 2.52 9.51 12.72
CA LYS A 251 2.45 9.73 14.16
C LYS A 251 0.99 9.78 14.62
N VAL A 252 0.61 8.90 15.53
CA VAL A 252 -0.76 8.75 16.06
C VAL A 252 -0.74 8.66 17.57
N LEU A 253 -1.83 9.05 18.23
CA LEU A 253 -1.97 8.85 19.67
C LEU A 253 -2.19 7.36 19.94
N ASN A 254 -1.33 6.75 20.75
CA ASN A 254 -1.55 5.41 21.28
C ASN A 254 -2.17 5.49 22.68
N VAL A 255 -3.35 4.91 22.87
CA VAL A 255 -4.00 4.81 24.18
C VAL A 255 -4.07 3.37 24.66
N PRO A 256 -3.92 3.08 25.96
CA PRO A 256 -4.22 1.75 26.48
C PRO A 256 -5.70 1.44 26.27
N SER A 257 -6.01 0.38 25.52
CA SER A 257 -7.39 -0.09 25.41
C SER A 257 -7.85 -0.85 26.66
N VAL A 258 -9.14 -1.19 26.72
CA VAL A 258 -9.67 -2.09 27.76
C VAL A 258 -9.25 -3.55 27.58
N TYR A 259 -8.60 -3.88 26.46
CA TYR A 259 -8.19 -5.22 26.09
C TYR A 259 -6.77 -5.52 26.55
N LYS A 260 -6.52 -6.80 26.85
CA LYS A 260 -5.24 -7.29 27.38
C LYS A 260 -4.90 -8.64 26.76
N ASP A 261 -3.61 -8.91 26.61
CA ASP A 261 -3.12 -10.25 26.29
C ASP A 261 -3.20 -11.20 27.50
N SER A 262 -2.75 -12.45 27.28
CA SER A 262 -2.71 -13.49 28.32
C SER A 262 -1.73 -13.18 29.45
N THR A 263 -0.80 -12.25 29.28
CA THR A 263 0.17 -11.80 30.30
C THR A 263 -0.33 -10.59 31.08
N GLY A 264 -1.46 -10.01 30.68
CA GLY A 264 -2.04 -8.81 31.28
C GLY A 264 -1.55 -7.50 30.66
N SER A 265 -0.72 -7.55 29.61
CA SER A 265 -0.27 -6.36 28.88
C SER A 265 -1.44 -5.77 28.09
N PHE A 266 -1.61 -4.45 28.17
CA PHE A 266 -2.65 -3.75 27.43
C PHE A 266 -2.40 -3.83 25.93
N THR A 267 -3.47 -4.03 25.17
CA THR A 267 -3.47 -3.81 23.72
C THR A 267 -3.49 -2.30 23.47
N PRO A 268 -2.49 -1.72 22.81
CA PRO A 268 -2.55 -0.33 22.40
C PRO A 268 -3.66 -0.16 21.35
N GLU A 269 -4.45 0.90 21.49
CA GLU A 269 -5.38 1.37 20.47
C GLU A 269 -4.78 2.61 19.83
N GLN A 270 -4.47 2.52 18.54
CA GLN A 270 -3.87 3.61 17.79
C GLN A 270 -5.00 4.46 17.18
N GLN A 271 -5.07 5.74 17.56
CA GLN A 271 -6.16 6.63 17.15
C GLN A 271 -5.93 7.14 15.72
N LEU A 272 -6.73 6.62 14.78
CA LEU A 272 -6.58 6.91 13.34
C LEU A 272 -7.55 7.96 12.79
N ILE A 273 -8.56 8.36 13.58
CA ILE A 273 -9.47 9.46 13.23
C ILE A 273 -8.93 10.71 13.92
N GLY A 274 -8.69 11.76 13.14
CA GLY A 274 -8.07 12.99 13.61
C GLY A 274 -7.05 13.52 12.60
N SER A 275 -5.99 14.14 13.12
CA SER A 275 -4.91 14.70 12.33
C SER A 275 -3.61 14.70 13.11
N GLY A 276 -2.48 14.74 12.42
CA GLY A 276 -1.17 14.81 13.04
C GLY A 276 -0.04 14.89 12.04
N LYS A 277 1.19 14.65 12.51
CA LYS A 277 2.39 14.67 11.67
C LYS A 277 2.69 13.29 11.08
N ALA A 278 3.30 13.28 9.91
CA ALA A 278 3.84 12.06 9.31
C ALA A 278 5.14 12.37 8.54
N LEU A 279 6.00 11.37 8.40
CA LEU A 279 7.17 11.42 7.54
C LEU A 279 6.89 10.59 6.29
N LEU A 280 6.77 11.25 5.13
CA LEU A 280 6.59 10.61 3.83
C LEU A 280 7.95 10.30 3.20
N LEU A 281 8.13 9.05 2.77
CA LEU A 281 9.34 8.54 2.13
C LEU A 281 9.01 8.08 0.70
N ARG A 282 9.65 8.68 -0.31
CA ARG A 282 9.62 8.24 -1.72
C ARG A 282 10.79 8.82 -2.50
N ASN A 283 11.18 8.16 -3.59
CA ASN A 283 12.26 8.63 -4.49
C ASN A 283 13.57 8.97 -3.75
N GLY A 284 13.95 8.17 -2.74
CA GLY A 284 15.16 8.38 -1.92
C GLY A 284 15.14 9.65 -1.07
N ARG A 285 13.95 10.15 -0.75
CA ARG A 285 13.75 11.38 0.00
C ARG A 285 12.74 11.23 1.12
N SER A 286 12.87 12.06 2.15
CA SER A 286 11.89 12.26 3.21
C SER A 286 11.26 13.65 3.14
N LEU A 287 10.00 13.75 3.54
CA LEU A 287 9.26 15.01 3.65
C LEU A 287 8.31 14.92 4.84
N GLU A 288 8.39 15.89 5.76
CA GLU A 288 7.37 16.02 6.80
C GLU A 288 6.06 16.52 6.17
N VAL A 289 4.96 15.81 6.44
CA VAL A 289 3.62 16.10 5.96
C VAL A 289 2.63 16.06 7.11
N ASP A 290 1.48 16.67 6.93
CA ASP A 290 0.34 16.55 7.83
C ASP A 290 -0.57 15.43 7.34
N TRP A 291 -1.01 14.54 8.22
CA TRP A 291 -2.07 13.58 7.93
C TRP A 291 -3.40 14.06 8.51
N SER A 292 -4.50 13.73 7.85
CA SER A 292 -5.85 13.97 8.37
C SER A 292 -6.81 12.88 7.91
N ARG A 293 -7.73 12.51 8.79
CA ARG A 293 -8.84 11.59 8.55
C ARG A 293 -10.00 12.01 9.44
N SER A 294 -10.97 12.71 8.87
CA SER A 294 -12.03 13.35 9.65
C SER A 294 -13.12 12.36 10.07
N LEU A 295 -13.41 11.37 9.21
CA LEU A 295 -14.45 10.38 9.45
C LEU A 295 -13.89 8.96 9.35
N ALA A 296 -14.53 8.03 10.05
CA ALA A 296 -14.14 6.62 10.07
C ALA A 296 -14.18 5.96 8.68
N ASN A 297 -15.03 6.43 7.77
CA ASN A 297 -15.18 5.88 6.42
C ASN A 297 -14.38 6.64 5.34
N GLU A 298 -13.48 7.54 5.75
CA GLU A 298 -12.56 8.25 4.86
C GLU A 298 -11.17 7.62 4.89
N ILE A 299 -10.49 7.65 3.75
CA ILE A 299 -9.06 7.35 3.64
C ILE A 299 -8.25 8.52 4.23
N THR A 300 -7.16 8.20 4.93
CA THR A 300 -6.20 9.20 5.40
C THR A 300 -5.62 10.00 4.25
N LYS A 301 -5.68 11.33 4.35
CA LYS A 301 -5.05 12.27 3.40
C LYS A 301 -3.73 12.76 3.98
N TYR A 302 -2.72 12.87 3.12
CA TYR A 302 -1.42 13.45 3.46
C TYR A 302 -1.25 14.75 2.71
N SER A 303 -0.80 15.80 3.38
CA SER A 303 -0.71 17.15 2.83
C SER A 303 0.60 17.82 3.19
N TYR A 304 1.14 18.60 2.26
CA TYR A 304 2.30 19.47 2.47
C TYR A 304 1.91 20.90 2.10
N ALA A 305 2.16 21.87 3.01
CA ALA A 305 1.77 23.26 2.83
C ALA A 305 0.28 23.44 2.44
N GLY A 306 -0.60 22.67 3.08
CA GLY A 306 -2.06 22.71 2.87
C GLY A 306 -2.55 22.06 1.56
N LYS A 307 -1.67 21.43 0.78
CA LYS A 307 -2.04 20.71 -0.45
C LYS A 307 -1.80 19.21 -0.30
N GLU A 308 -2.78 18.42 -0.72
CA GLU A 308 -2.66 16.95 -0.74
C GLU A 308 -1.47 16.53 -1.61
N ILE A 309 -0.65 15.60 -1.09
CA ILE A 309 0.53 15.09 -1.77
C ILE A 309 0.21 13.77 -2.47
N ASN A 310 0.59 13.67 -3.73
CA ASN A 310 0.49 12.43 -4.48
C ASN A 310 1.58 11.44 -4.01
N LEU A 311 1.30 10.16 -4.00
CA LEU A 311 2.24 9.08 -3.68
C LEU A 311 2.88 8.50 -4.96
N SER A 312 3.92 7.67 -4.82
CA SER A 312 4.46 6.91 -5.96
C SER A 312 3.57 5.70 -6.26
N PRO A 313 3.24 5.38 -7.53
CA PRO A 313 2.54 4.15 -7.86
C PRO A 313 3.27 2.90 -7.34
N GLY A 314 2.51 1.95 -6.81
CA GLY A 314 2.94 0.70 -6.18
C GLY A 314 2.44 0.58 -4.74
N SER A 315 3.02 -0.36 -4.00
CA SER A 315 2.64 -0.62 -2.61
C SER A 315 2.92 0.60 -1.72
N VAL A 316 1.95 0.93 -0.88
CA VAL A 316 2.08 1.97 0.16
C VAL A 316 2.25 1.27 1.50
N TRP A 317 3.29 1.64 2.25
CA TRP A 317 3.50 1.14 3.61
C TRP A 317 3.28 2.26 4.62
N ILE A 318 2.45 2.03 5.63
CA ILE A 318 2.16 2.99 6.70
C ILE A 318 2.63 2.39 8.02
N VAL A 319 3.69 2.92 8.59
CA VAL A 319 4.17 2.55 9.93
C VAL A 319 3.52 3.48 10.94
N LEU A 320 2.62 2.95 11.76
CA LEU A 320 1.91 3.70 12.79
C LEU A 320 2.81 3.84 14.03
N LEU A 321 3.27 5.05 14.29
CA LEU A 321 4.18 5.36 15.40
C LEU A 321 3.44 6.19 16.45
N ASP A 322 3.63 5.86 17.73
CA ASP A 322 3.15 6.70 18.82
C ASP A 322 3.71 8.14 18.69
N GLN A 323 2.85 9.14 18.81
CA GLN A 323 3.16 10.53 18.49
C GLN A 323 4.32 11.10 19.32
N ASP A 324 4.50 10.60 20.53
CA ASP A 324 5.54 11.01 21.47
C ASP A 324 6.90 10.37 21.18
N ARG A 325 6.98 9.48 20.18
CA ARG A 325 8.22 8.81 19.78
C ARG A 325 8.93 9.55 18.66
N GLU A 326 10.26 9.51 18.73
CA GLU A 326 11.14 10.11 17.74
C GLU A 326 11.40 9.19 16.55
N ILE A 327 11.60 9.80 15.38
CA ILE A 327 11.97 9.12 14.14
C ILE A 327 13.47 9.33 13.91
N GLN A 328 14.22 8.26 13.72
CA GLN A 328 15.66 8.34 13.43
C GLN A 328 15.86 8.36 11.90
N GLN A 329 16.49 9.41 11.37
CA GLN A 329 16.76 9.56 9.93
C GLN A 329 18.27 9.68 9.70
N ASN A 330 18.78 9.07 8.62
CA ASN A 330 20.17 9.21 8.16
C ASN A 330 20.24 9.45 6.66
#